data_AF-U1H027-F1
#
_entry.id   AF-U1H027-F1
#
_cell.length_a   1.000
_cell.length_b   1.000
_cell.length_c   1.000
_cell.angle_alpha   90.00
_cell.angle_beta   90.00
_cell.angle_gamma   90.00
#
_symmetry.space_group_name_H-M   'P 1'
#
loop_
_entity.id
_entity.type
_entity.pdbx_description
1 polymer ?
#
loop_
_entity_poly.entity_id
_entity_poly.type
_entity_poly.pdbx_seq_one_letter_code
_entity_poly.pdbx_strand_id
1 'polypeptide(L)'
;MKKVLMLTVLSFSLGMCTLAEAKTYNYNEPVTLTGTIKLENDYPFLYLKEGINVNKADFYDAAKNVKRMQVININRKPGEKTPLGCQVIHGSLFGWETAHHQTPVLIQAESFERCK
;
A
#
# COMPACT_ATOMS: atom_id res chain seq x y z
N MET A 1 -16.48 38.95 -54.56
CA MET A 1 -16.00 39.20 -53.19
C MET A 1 -15.89 37.85 -52.49
N LYS A 2 -14.66 37.39 -52.21
CA LYS A 2 -14.37 36.04 -51.69
C LYS A 2 -14.76 35.96 -50.20
N LYS A 3 -15.64 35.02 -49.85
CA LYS A 3 -16.01 34.71 -48.46
C LYS A 3 -14.89 33.85 -47.86
N VAL A 4 -14.16 34.40 -46.89
CA VAL A 4 -13.17 33.64 -46.10
C VAL A 4 -13.90 33.10 -44.87
N LEU A 5 -14.11 31.78 -44.83
CA LEU A 5 -14.59 31.08 -43.65
C LEU A 5 -13.39 30.85 -42.72
N MET A 6 -13.41 31.49 -41.56
CA MET A 6 -12.39 31.35 -40.53
C MET A 6 -12.79 30.18 -39.61
N LEU A 7 -12.10 29.03 -39.70
CA LEU A 7 -12.28 27.91 -38.78
C LEU A 7 -11.33 28.07 -37.60
N THR A 8 -11.87 28.41 -36.43
CA THR A 8 -11.15 28.36 -35.15
C THR A 8 -11.06 26.91 -34.68
N VAL A 9 -9.86 26.32 -34.75
CA VAL A 9 -9.57 25.00 -34.18
C VAL A 9 -9.29 25.17 -32.69
N LEU A 10 -10.24 24.78 -31.83
CA LEU A 10 -9.99 24.63 -30.39
C LEU A 10 -9.19 23.35 -30.17
N SER A 11 -7.89 23.50 -29.89
CA SER A 11 -7.01 22.44 -29.45
C SER A 11 -7.36 22.06 -28.00
N PHE A 12 -8.28 21.12 -27.81
CA PHE A 12 -8.45 20.46 -26.51
C PHE A 12 -7.24 19.56 -26.29
N SER A 13 -6.27 20.03 -25.51
CA SER A 13 -5.23 19.20 -24.92
C SER A 13 -5.89 18.26 -23.90
N LEU A 14 -6.36 17.09 -24.36
CA LEU A 14 -6.64 15.96 -23.50
C LEU A 14 -5.32 15.50 -22.89
N GLY A 15 -5.00 16.07 -21.72
CA GLY A 15 -3.98 15.50 -20.85
C GLY A 15 -4.44 14.10 -20.46
N MET A 16 -3.80 13.07 -21.02
CA MET A 16 -3.98 11.69 -20.57
C MET A 16 -3.48 11.61 -19.12
N CYS A 17 -4.40 11.69 -18.16
CA CYS A 17 -4.13 11.21 -16.81
C CYS A 17 -4.08 9.69 -16.87
N THR A 18 -2.90 9.11 -17.02
CA THR A 18 -2.71 7.69 -16.78
C THR A 18 -2.92 7.46 -15.28
N LEU A 19 -4.01 6.79 -14.92
CA LEU A 19 -4.18 6.25 -13.56
C LEU A 19 -3.10 5.18 -13.40
N ALA A 20 -2.08 5.47 -12.59
CA ALA A 20 -1.08 4.48 -12.24
C ALA A 20 -1.78 3.28 -11.57
N GLU A 21 -1.65 2.09 -12.16
CA GLU A 21 -2.23 0.87 -11.61
C GLU A 21 -1.52 0.50 -10.31
N ALA A 22 -2.30 0.08 -9.30
CA ALA A 22 -1.77 -0.38 -8.03
C ALA A 22 -0.82 -1.57 -8.25
N LYS A 23 0.40 -1.49 -7.70
CA LYS A 23 1.37 -2.56 -7.81
C LYS A 23 0.84 -3.83 -7.12
N THR A 24 1.03 -4.97 -7.77
CA THR A 24 0.59 -6.27 -7.29
C THR A 24 1.75 -7.04 -6.65
N TYR A 25 1.47 -7.70 -5.53
CA TYR A 25 2.40 -8.55 -4.78
C TYR A 25 1.78 -9.94 -4.54
N ASN A 26 2.63 -10.91 -4.20
CA ASN A 26 2.20 -12.22 -3.72
C ASN A 26 2.31 -12.29 -2.20
N TYR A 27 1.45 -13.10 -1.57
CA TYR A 27 1.64 -13.46 -0.17
C TYR A 27 2.91 -14.28 0.02
N ASN A 28 3.48 -14.25 1.22
CA ASN A 28 4.67 -15.02 1.65
C ASN A 28 5.96 -14.75 0.85
N GLU A 29 5.94 -13.79 -0.09
CA GLU A 29 7.14 -13.33 -0.79
C GLU A 29 7.73 -12.08 -0.12
N PRO A 30 9.05 -11.86 -0.19
CA PRO A 30 9.68 -10.66 0.30
C PRO A 30 9.14 -9.40 -0.38
N VAL A 31 8.80 -8.39 0.42
CA VAL A 31 8.34 -7.07 -0.02
C VAL A 31 9.08 -5.95 0.70
N THR A 32 9.23 -4.84 -0.01
CA THR A 32 9.62 -3.55 0.57
C THR A 32 8.48 -2.57 0.36
N LEU A 33 7.90 -2.07 1.46
CA LEU A 33 6.80 -1.11 1.44
C LEU A 33 7.14 0.15 2.20
N THR A 34 6.82 1.31 1.62
CA THR A 34 6.99 2.60 2.27
C THR A 34 5.64 3.15 2.69
N GLY A 35 5.54 3.57 3.95
CA GLY A 35 4.31 4.17 4.47
C GLY A 35 4.47 4.75 5.86
N THR A 36 3.38 5.22 6.44
CA THR A 36 3.36 5.76 7.80
C THR A 36 2.78 4.74 8.77
N ILE A 37 3.53 4.41 9.82
CA ILE A 37 3.03 3.56 10.91
C ILE A 37 2.35 4.43 11.97
N LYS A 38 1.11 4.09 12.33
CA LYS A 38 0.32 4.73 13.39
C LYS A 38 -0.20 3.67 14.37
N LEU A 39 -0.49 4.08 15.60
CA LEU A 39 -1.18 3.24 16.58
C LEU A 39 -2.68 3.48 16.52
N GLU A 40 -3.45 2.40 16.48
CA GLU A 40 -4.90 2.40 16.68
C GLU A 40 -5.24 1.31 17.70
N ASN A 41 -5.88 1.68 18.81
CA ASN A 41 -6.20 0.75 19.90
C ASN A 41 -5.01 -0.12 20.32
N ASP A 42 -3.82 0.49 20.45
CA ASP A 42 -2.53 -0.15 20.76
C ASP A 42 -1.95 -1.11 19.70
N TYR A 43 -2.58 -1.23 18.53
CA TYR A 43 -2.05 -1.99 17.41
C TYR A 43 -1.38 -1.08 16.36
N PRO A 44 -0.18 -1.43 15.86
CA PRO A 44 0.48 -0.68 14.80
C PRO A 44 -0.12 -1.02 13.42
N PHE A 45 -0.45 0.01 12.65
CA PHE A 45 -0.93 -0.10 11.28
C PHE A 45 -0.04 0.70 10.33
N LEU A 46 0.33 0.08 9.22
CA LEU A 46 0.99 0.71 8.09
C LEU A 46 -0.06 1.33 7.17
N TYR A 47 0.11 2.62 6.90
CA TYR A 47 -0.65 3.38 5.93
C TYR A 47 0.20 3.68 4.70
N LEU A 48 -0.19 3.13 3.55
CA LEU A 48 0.46 3.39 2.27
C LEU A 48 -0.10 4.66 1.62
N LYS A 49 0.76 5.39 0.91
CA LYS A 49 0.33 6.53 0.09
C LYS A 49 -0.51 6.07 -1.11
N GLU A 50 -0.08 4.98 -1.73
CA GLU A 50 -0.73 4.33 -2.86
C GLU A 50 -1.14 2.92 -2.45
N GLY A 51 -2.30 2.46 -2.92
CA GLY A 51 -2.77 1.11 -2.59
C GLY A 51 -1.99 0.06 -3.36
N ILE A 52 -1.91 -1.14 -2.78
CA ILE A 52 -1.33 -2.31 -3.43
C ILE A 52 -2.41 -3.37 -3.68
N ASN A 53 -2.20 -4.20 -4.68
CA ASN A 53 -2.96 -5.43 -4.85
C ASN A 53 -2.16 -6.60 -4.30
N VAL A 54 -2.85 -7.63 -3.83
CA VAL A 54 -2.24 -8.89 -3.37
C VAL A 54 -2.97 -10.04 -4.05
N ASN A 55 -2.21 -10.90 -4.71
CA ASN A 55 -2.75 -12.08 -5.39
C ASN A 55 -3.28 -13.10 -4.39
N LYS A 56 -4.27 -13.89 -4.81
CA LYS A 56 -4.73 -15.05 -4.05
C LYS A 56 -3.56 -16.03 -3.85
N ALA A 57 -3.46 -16.62 -2.67
CA ALA A 57 -2.55 -17.72 -2.36
C ALA A 57 -3.29 -18.75 -1.51
N ASP A 58 -2.91 -20.03 -1.55
CA ASP A 58 -3.45 -21.17 -0.77
C ASP A 58 -4.74 -20.90 0.05
N PHE A 59 -4.57 -20.26 1.23
CA PHE A 59 -5.61 -19.98 2.23
C PHE A 59 -6.00 -18.50 2.35
N TYR A 60 -5.50 -17.63 1.48
CA TYR A 60 -5.69 -16.19 1.52
C TYR A 60 -6.36 -15.70 0.24
N ASP A 61 -7.48 -15.00 0.39
CA ASP A 61 -8.12 -14.36 -0.75
C ASP A 61 -7.30 -13.18 -1.30
N ALA A 62 -7.51 -12.91 -2.58
CA ALA A 62 -6.94 -11.75 -3.23
C ALA A 62 -7.49 -10.46 -2.59
N ALA A 63 -6.65 -9.45 -2.44
CA ALA A 63 -7.02 -8.15 -1.92
C ALA A 63 -6.65 -7.05 -2.91
N LYS A 64 -7.53 -6.07 -3.10
CA LYS A 64 -7.32 -4.97 -4.05
C LYS A 64 -7.21 -3.64 -3.33
N ASN A 65 -6.33 -2.77 -3.83
CA ASN A 65 -6.15 -1.40 -3.34
C ASN A 65 -5.98 -1.32 -1.80
N VAL A 66 -5.21 -2.24 -1.23
CA VAL A 66 -4.89 -2.29 0.19
C VAL A 66 -4.02 -1.09 0.52
N LYS A 67 -4.54 -0.20 1.38
CA LYS A 67 -3.81 0.99 1.86
C LYS A 67 -3.47 0.96 3.34
N ARG A 68 -4.10 0.05 4.09
CA ARG A 68 -3.96 -0.09 5.53
C ARG A 68 -3.75 -1.57 5.84
N MET A 69 -2.67 -1.87 6.57
CA MET A 69 -2.32 -3.22 6.99
C MET A 69 -1.84 -3.19 8.43
N GLN A 70 -2.25 -4.16 9.23
CA GLN A 70 -1.68 -4.36 10.55
C GLN A 70 -0.22 -4.81 10.43
N VAL A 71 0.66 -4.23 11.24
CA VAL A 71 2.09 -4.56 11.28
C VAL A 71 2.34 -5.59 12.37
N ILE A 72 2.88 -6.74 11.99
CA ILE A 72 3.33 -7.77 12.92
C ILE A 72 4.85 -7.70 12.99
N ASN A 73 5.40 -7.20 14.09
CA ASN A 73 6.85 -7.11 14.30
C ASN A 73 7.35 -8.39 15.00
N ILE A 74 7.94 -9.30 14.23
CA ILE A 74 8.40 -10.60 14.74
C ILE A 74 9.73 -10.52 15.49
N ASN A 75 10.53 -9.48 15.24
CA ASN A 75 11.85 -9.30 15.84
C ASN A 75 11.80 -8.48 17.14
N ARG A 76 10.59 -8.17 17.62
CA ARG A 76 10.36 -7.37 18.82
C ARG A 76 10.80 -8.13 20.08
N LYS A 77 11.75 -7.57 20.83
CA LYS A 77 12.07 -8.05 22.19
C LYS A 77 11.05 -7.53 23.21
N PRO A 78 10.93 -8.17 24.40
CA PRO A 78 10.10 -7.65 25.49
C PRO A 78 10.43 -6.17 25.79
N GLY A 79 9.40 -5.32 25.79
CA GLY A 79 9.54 -3.88 26.07
C GLY A 79 9.88 -3.01 24.86
N GLU A 80 10.37 -3.56 23.75
CA GLU A 80 10.54 -2.80 22.50
C GLU A 80 9.17 -2.43 21.92
N LYS A 81 9.08 -1.40 21.08
CA LYS A 81 7.84 -1.00 20.40
C LYS A 81 8.10 -0.94 18.91
N THR A 82 7.08 -1.26 18.10
CA THR A 82 7.14 -1.01 16.66
C THR A 82 7.36 0.49 16.42
N PRO A 83 8.31 0.89 15.56
CA PRO A 83 8.56 2.31 15.30
C PRO A 83 7.34 2.97 14.66
N LEU A 84 7.09 4.23 14.99
CA LEU A 84 5.99 5.02 14.45
C LEU A 84 6.49 6.04 13.42
N GLY A 85 5.57 6.64 12.67
CA GLY A 85 5.90 7.62 11.63
C GLY A 85 6.27 6.96 10.30
N CYS A 86 6.91 7.71 9.40
CA CYS A 86 7.26 7.21 8.07
C CYS A 86 8.40 6.19 8.14
N GLN A 87 8.13 4.98 7.65
CA GLN A 87 9.08 3.87 7.60
C GLN A 87 9.08 3.22 6.20
N VAL A 88 10.25 2.70 5.82
CA VAL A 88 10.43 1.66 4.81
C VAL A 88 10.48 0.33 5.58
N ILE A 89 9.54 -0.57 5.30
CA ILE A 89 9.43 -1.86 5.95
C ILE A 89 9.88 -2.94 4.97
N HIS A 90 10.78 -3.82 5.42
CA HIS A 90 11.12 -5.05 4.73
C HIS A 90 10.48 -6.22 5.47
N GLY A 91 9.86 -7.14 4.72
CA GLY A 91 9.14 -8.26 5.31
C GLY A 91 8.33 -9.02 4.27
N SER A 92 7.21 -9.61 4.68
CA SER A 92 6.32 -10.35 3.79
C SER A 92 4.85 -10.11 4.13
N LEU A 93 3.98 -10.28 3.12
CA LEU A 93 2.53 -10.12 3.25
C LEU A 93 1.88 -11.44 3.65
N PHE A 94 0.90 -11.37 4.55
CA PHE A 94 0.12 -12.52 5.00
C PHE A 94 -1.36 -12.17 5.03
N GLY A 95 -2.21 -13.11 4.64
CA GLY A 95 -3.64 -13.03 4.92
C GLY A 95 -3.95 -13.55 6.31
N TRP A 96 -5.16 -13.28 6.79
CA TRP A 96 -5.62 -13.81 8.07
C TRP A 96 -7.15 -13.83 8.14
N GLU A 97 -7.70 -14.90 8.74
CA GLU A 97 -9.15 -15.16 8.84
C GLU A 97 -9.67 -15.35 10.27
N THR A 98 -9.06 -14.71 11.27
CA THR A 98 -9.42 -14.94 12.69
C THR A 98 -9.74 -13.62 13.42
N ALA A 99 -10.43 -13.71 14.56
CA ALA A 99 -11.11 -12.57 15.20
C ALA A 99 -10.18 -11.46 15.73
N HIS A 100 -8.87 -11.70 15.84
CA HIS A 100 -7.93 -10.78 16.49
C HIS A 100 -7.22 -9.79 15.56
N HIS A 101 -7.41 -9.87 14.24
CA HIS A 101 -6.72 -8.99 13.30
C HIS A 101 -7.73 -8.11 12.55
N GLN A 102 -7.33 -6.87 12.29
CA GLN A 102 -8.25 -5.81 11.88
C GLN A 102 -8.12 -5.42 10.41
N THR A 103 -7.31 -6.16 9.63
CA THR A 103 -7.13 -5.95 8.19
C THR A 103 -7.04 -7.29 7.46
N PRO A 104 -7.55 -7.38 6.21
CA PRO A 104 -7.50 -8.61 5.41
C PRO A 104 -6.08 -9.00 5.01
N VAL A 105 -5.19 -8.01 4.94
CA VAL A 105 -3.76 -8.20 4.67
C VAL A 105 -2.96 -7.63 5.83
N LEU A 106 -1.93 -8.35 6.24
CA LEU A 106 -0.95 -7.95 7.22
C LEU A 106 0.43 -7.87 6.58
N ILE A 107 1.33 -7.12 7.23
CA ILE A 107 2.76 -7.19 6.95
C ILE A 107 3.49 -7.74 8.17
N GLN A 108 4.17 -8.87 7.97
CA GLN A 108 5.15 -9.38 8.92
C GLN A 108 6.47 -8.66 8.68
N ALA A 109 6.79 -7.71 9.55
CA ALA A 109 7.96 -6.86 9.42
C ALA A 109 9.21 -7.53 10.01
N GLU A 110 10.25 -7.64 9.19
CA GLU A 110 11.57 -8.13 9.57
C GLU A 110 12.49 -6.98 9.98
N SER A 111 12.40 -5.84 9.28
CA SER A 111 13.17 -4.64 9.60
C SER A 111 12.45 -3.35 9.20
N PHE A 112 12.91 -2.24 9.78
CA PHE A 112 12.37 -0.91 9.58
C PHE A 112 13.51 0.07 9.32
N GLU A 113 13.35 0.93 8.33
CA GLU A 113 14.21 2.07 8.09
C GLU A 113 13.36 3.35 8.09
N ARG A 114 13.81 4.40 8.79
CA ARG A 114 13.10 5.67 8.77
C ARG A 114 13.17 6.29 7.37
N CYS A 115 12.05 6.80 6.87
CA CYS A 115 12.06 7.59 5.63
C CYS A 115 13.01 8.78 5.75
N LYS A 116 13.69 9.13 4.64
CA LYS A 116 14.53 10.32 4.54
C LYS A 116 13.72 11.60 4.44
#